data_AF-A0A7Y0PUZ8-F1
#
_entry.id   AF-A0A7Y0PUZ8-F1
#
_cell.length_a   1.000
_cell.length_b   1.000
_cell.length_c   1.000
_cell.angle_alpha   90.00
_cell.angle_beta   90.00
_cell.angle_gamma   90.00
#
_symmetry.space_group_name_H-M   'P 1'
#
loop_
_entity.id
_entity.type
_entity.pdbx_description
1 polymer ?
#
loop_
_entity_poly.entity_id
_entity_poly.type
_entity_poly.pdbx_seq_one_letter_code
_entity_poly.pdbx_strand_id
1 'polypeptide(L)'
;LYKKAIEINPNAPAPPTNLGNLYRELGNLDQALASTLKSLKLKPNNPDAYHNLGVIYKDLGNLDQALASTLKSLELKPNNPGAFHHLNVVISEITLSASNALNLTKAYELMLNLKNIFHGKLSAILIHLFLPTIQAVSKSSLIISEDSDALNNLAADWRLRKSLTLFVPPHQDFEHFLTRLRKELLTLASHQETIPPQLRQLSEALATQCFLNEYVYAQSPEEEKLVERLIKDLNRHQEEFNQHLSIIACYTPIYKLNLNQELLKHYPRATEESKTLIQIQLEEPKEEESIKISIQSNLTIDDAVSSIVKEMYEENPYPQYRYADHTDKSLAKNPSEAIKLESTKCNLQFSDELIANHSHPKVLIAGCGTGNQVINASRYKNAEITAIDLSRASLAYAIRKAKEYELKNISFKMLDILEAGNLDETFDIIECSGVLHHMEDPGKGLSALNSQLAPGGYIKLGLYSEIARQQIIAARNQINQLDFKSTTAGIRDFRNKVLLGELNNLSDLPQFGLDFYSLSACRDLCFHVQEHRFTTAELQKLLDSQGLIFCGFLPLGKLRKTYQKQYPEDVDMTSLKNWGEFEKQHPSTFTGMYQFWAYKPS
;
A
#
# COMPACT_ATOMS: atom_id res chain seq x y z
N LEU A 1 -27.06 2.17 33.22
CA LEU A 1 -28.00 1.30 32.48
C LEU A 1 -27.53 -0.15 32.39
N TYR A 2 -26.38 -0.45 31.75
CA TYR A 2 -25.91 -1.84 31.61
C TYR A 2 -25.65 -2.58 32.94
N LYS A 3 -25.08 -1.91 33.97
CA LYS A 3 -24.93 -2.51 35.32
C LYS A 3 -26.28 -2.96 35.90
N LYS A 4 -27.32 -2.12 35.80
CA LYS A 4 -28.69 -2.44 36.21
C LYS A 4 -29.31 -3.57 35.36
N ALA A 5 -29.00 -3.64 34.06
CA ALA A 5 -29.44 -4.75 33.22
C ALA A 5 -28.79 -6.10 33.63
N ILE A 6 -27.53 -6.07 34.08
CA ILE A 6 -26.83 -7.24 34.64
C ILE A 6 -27.46 -7.65 35.98
N GLU A 7 -27.90 -6.70 36.82
CA GLU A 7 -28.60 -7.01 38.07
C GLU A 7 -29.97 -7.66 37.82
N ILE A 8 -30.71 -7.19 36.82
CA ILE A 8 -32.05 -7.72 36.46
C ILE A 8 -31.95 -9.08 35.78
N ASN A 9 -30.97 -9.29 34.90
CA ASN A 9 -30.72 -10.58 34.25
C ASN A 9 -29.22 -10.90 34.21
N PRO A 10 -28.68 -11.56 35.26
CA PRO A 10 -27.26 -11.88 35.37
C PRO A 10 -26.73 -12.82 34.29
N ASN A 11 -27.60 -13.58 33.63
CA ASN A 11 -27.25 -14.59 32.65
C ASN A 11 -27.28 -14.07 31.21
N ALA A 12 -27.70 -12.82 30.99
CA ALA A 12 -27.68 -12.21 29.66
C ALA A 12 -26.24 -11.86 29.24
N PRO A 13 -25.75 -12.32 28.08
CA PRO A 13 -24.38 -12.04 27.62
C PRO A 13 -24.22 -10.65 26.97
N ALA A 14 -25.30 -10.05 26.46
CA ALA A 14 -25.23 -8.76 25.77
C ALA A 14 -24.85 -7.57 26.68
N PRO A 15 -25.43 -7.42 27.89
CA PRO A 15 -25.07 -6.29 28.77
C PRO A 15 -23.59 -6.28 29.19
N PRO A 16 -22.94 -7.40 29.58
CA PRO A 16 -21.50 -7.42 29.83
C PRO A 16 -20.65 -7.10 28.60
N THR A 17 -21.04 -7.54 27.39
CA THR A 17 -20.33 -7.19 26.13
C THR A 17 -20.35 -5.68 25.88
N ASN A 18 -21.53 -5.05 26.00
CA ASN A 18 -21.68 -3.61 25.76
C ASN A 18 -21.00 -2.78 26.85
N LEU A 19 -21.02 -3.26 28.09
CA LEU A 19 -20.30 -2.62 29.19
C LEU A 19 -18.78 -2.68 28.98
N GLY A 20 -18.26 -3.79 28.43
CA GLY A 20 -16.86 -3.90 28.05
C GLY A 20 -16.45 -2.86 27.00
N ASN A 21 -17.26 -2.69 25.96
CA ASN A 21 -17.03 -1.67 24.93
C ASN A 21 -17.03 -0.24 25.51
N LEU A 22 -18.01 0.07 26.37
CA LEU A 22 -18.10 1.39 27.01
C LEU A 22 -16.88 1.67 27.91
N TYR A 23 -16.43 0.68 28.70
CA TYR A 23 -15.23 0.86 29.51
C TYR A 23 -13.99 1.11 28.66
N ARG A 24 -13.87 0.46 27.49
CA ARG A 24 -12.78 0.69 26.53
C ARG A 24 -12.81 2.12 26.00
N GLU A 25 -13.98 2.61 25.57
CA GLU A 25 -14.16 4.01 25.11
C GLU A 25 -13.80 5.04 26.18
N LEU A 26 -13.98 4.69 27.46
CA LEU A 26 -13.56 5.51 28.61
C LEU A 26 -12.09 5.32 29.02
N GLY A 27 -11.30 4.52 28.29
CA GLY A 27 -9.91 4.21 28.61
C GLY A 27 -9.69 3.22 29.77
N ASN A 28 -10.76 2.65 30.33
CA ASN A 28 -10.72 1.72 31.47
C ASN A 28 -10.51 0.26 30.99
N LEU A 29 -9.34 -0.01 30.41
CA LEU A 29 -9.06 -1.28 29.70
C LEU A 29 -9.19 -2.54 30.58
N ASP A 30 -8.80 -2.49 31.87
CA ASP A 30 -8.94 -3.63 32.77
C ASP A 30 -10.41 -3.99 33.06
N GLN A 31 -11.24 -2.97 33.28
CA GLN A 31 -12.69 -3.13 33.45
C GLN A 31 -13.35 -3.63 32.15
N ALA A 32 -12.86 -3.16 31.01
CA ALA A 32 -13.32 -3.59 29.69
C ALA A 32 -13.04 -5.10 29.49
N LEU A 33 -11.81 -5.52 29.80
CA LEU A 33 -11.38 -6.91 29.72
C LEU A 33 -12.21 -7.81 30.64
N ALA A 34 -12.34 -7.43 31.92
CA ALA A 34 -13.11 -8.20 32.90
C ALA A 34 -14.59 -8.37 32.49
N SER A 35 -15.22 -7.30 31.99
CA SER A 35 -16.61 -7.33 31.53
C SER A 35 -16.80 -8.22 30.29
N THR A 36 -15.86 -8.15 29.35
CA THR A 36 -15.89 -8.96 28.13
C THR A 36 -15.66 -10.43 28.42
N LEU A 37 -14.70 -10.77 29.29
CA LEU A 37 -14.48 -12.15 29.75
C LEU A 37 -15.70 -12.72 30.50
N LYS A 38 -16.41 -11.90 31.28
CA LYS A 38 -17.68 -12.31 31.90
C LYS A 38 -18.73 -12.66 30.84
N SER A 39 -18.84 -11.89 29.76
CA SER A 39 -19.72 -12.24 28.63
C SER A 39 -19.38 -13.61 28.05
N LEU A 40 -18.10 -13.89 27.82
CA LEU A 40 -17.65 -15.19 27.28
C LEU A 40 -17.89 -16.35 28.26
N LYS A 41 -17.85 -16.13 29.57
CA LYS A 41 -18.26 -17.15 30.55
C LYS A 41 -19.75 -17.50 30.43
N LEU A 42 -20.60 -16.51 30.13
CA LEU A 42 -22.05 -16.70 29.96
C LEU A 42 -22.39 -17.29 28.57
N LYS A 43 -21.67 -16.86 27.53
CA LYS A 43 -21.82 -17.35 26.15
C LYS A 43 -20.44 -17.59 25.52
N PRO A 44 -19.88 -18.81 25.63
CA PRO A 44 -18.53 -19.11 25.14
C PRO A 44 -18.32 -18.91 23.63
N ASN A 45 -19.38 -18.99 22.84
CA ASN A 45 -19.38 -18.82 21.38
C ASN A 45 -20.01 -17.48 20.97
N ASN A 46 -19.60 -16.39 21.60
CA ASN A 46 -20.08 -15.04 21.26
C ASN A 46 -19.06 -14.31 20.35
N PRO A 47 -19.31 -14.22 19.03
CA PRO A 47 -18.37 -13.58 18.10
C PRO A 47 -18.11 -12.11 18.44
N ASP A 48 -19.13 -11.36 18.85
CA ASP A 48 -18.98 -9.92 19.17
C ASP A 48 -18.13 -9.71 20.44
N ALA A 49 -18.21 -10.64 21.40
CA ALA A 49 -17.35 -10.61 22.58
C ALA A 49 -15.88 -10.93 22.24
N TYR A 50 -15.63 -11.87 21.32
CA TYR A 50 -14.27 -12.14 20.83
C TYR A 50 -13.71 -10.99 20.01
N HIS A 51 -14.53 -10.33 19.19
CA HIS A 51 -14.13 -9.11 18.49
C HIS A 51 -13.72 -8.01 19.48
N ASN A 52 -14.57 -7.73 20.48
CA ASN A 52 -14.26 -6.74 21.52
C ASN A 52 -12.98 -7.10 22.28
N LEU A 53 -12.79 -8.38 22.60
CA LEU A 53 -11.59 -8.88 23.26
C LEU A 53 -10.34 -8.65 22.40
N GLY A 54 -10.44 -8.87 21.09
CA GLY A 54 -9.39 -8.57 20.12
C GLY A 54 -8.99 -7.09 20.16
N VAL A 55 -9.97 -6.18 20.14
CA VAL A 55 -9.70 -4.72 20.21
C VAL A 55 -9.08 -4.34 21.54
N ILE A 56 -9.63 -4.82 22.66
CA ILE A 56 -9.11 -4.53 24.01
C ILE A 56 -7.67 -5.01 24.17
N TYR A 57 -7.34 -6.21 23.70
CA TYR A 57 -5.96 -6.70 23.76
C TYR A 57 -5.00 -5.88 22.91
N LYS A 58 -5.45 -5.39 21.75
CA LYS A 58 -4.65 -4.48 20.92
C LYS A 58 -4.35 -3.17 21.65
N ASP A 59 -5.36 -2.57 22.29
CA ASP A 59 -5.20 -1.35 23.09
C ASP A 59 -4.28 -1.56 24.30
N LEU A 60 -4.26 -2.77 24.86
CA LEU A 60 -3.32 -3.18 25.91
C LEU A 60 -1.89 -3.48 25.39
N GLY A 61 -1.68 -3.54 24.07
CA GLY A 61 -0.41 -3.92 23.44
C GLY A 61 -0.15 -5.43 23.35
N ASN A 62 -1.16 -6.25 23.64
CA ASN A 62 -1.10 -7.72 23.62
C ASN A 62 -1.52 -8.27 22.24
N LEU A 63 -0.67 -8.06 21.24
CA LEU A 63 -1.01 -8.33 19.83
C LEU A 63 -1.28 -9.81 19.51
N ASP A 64 -0.61 -10.76 20.18
CA ASP A 64 -0.85 -12.19 19.96
C ASP A 64 -2.25 -12.62 20.41
N GLN A 65 -2.68 -12.15 21.60
CA GLN A 65 -4.04 -12.38 22.09
C GLN A 65 -5.08 -11.62 21.27
N ALA A 66 -4.72 -10.44 20.76
CA ALA A 66 -5.57 -9.68 19.84
C ALA A 66 -5.83 -10.49 18.55
N LEU A 67 -4.78 -11.02 17.93
CA LEU A 67 -4.86 -11.86 16.74
C LEU A 67 -5.72 -13.12 17.00
N ALA A 68 -5.43 -13.86 18.07
CA ALA A 68 -6.15 -15.08 18.40
C ALA A 68 -7.65 -14.83 18.63
N SER A 69 -7.99 -13.77 19.37
CA SER A 69 -9.40 -13.41 19.65
C SER A 69 -10.12 -12.97 18.38
N THR A 70 -9.45 -12.22 17.51
CA THR A 70 -10.01 -11.77 16.22
C THR A 70 -10.29 -12.94 15.29
N LEU A 71 -9.35 -13.89 15.18
CA LEU A 71 -9.54 -15.11 14.40
C LEU A 71 -10.70 -15.95 14.95
N LYS A 72 -10.86 -16.03 16.28
CA LYS A 72 -11.99 -16.74 16.88
C LYS A 72 -13.33 -16.07 16.57
N SER A 73 -13.37 -14.73 16.54
CA SER A 73 -14.55 -14.00 16.07
C SER A 73 -14.90 -14.35 14.62
N LEU A 74 -13.91 -14.38 13.73
CA LEU A 74 -14.10 -14.69 12.31
C LEU A 74 -14.47 -16.17 12.08
N GLU A 75 -13.97 -17.10 12.89
CA GLU A 75 -14.40 -18.50 12.88
C GLU A 75 -15.89 -18.63 13.22
N LEU A 76 -16.37 -17.90 14.22
CA LEU A 76 -17.76 -17.93 14.68
C LEU A 76 -18.70 -17.11 13.79
N LYS A 77 -18.19 -16.05 13.15
CA LYS A 77 -18.93 -15.16 12.24
C LYS A 77 -18.01 -14.75 11.09
N PRO A 78 -17.94 -15.55 10.01
CA PRO A 78 -17.05 -15.32 8.88
C PRO A 78 -17.27 -13.96 8.19
N ASN A 79 -18.51 -13.48 8.15
CA ASN A 79 -18.86 -12.20 7.52
C ASN A 79 -18.96 -11.08 8.58
N ASN A 80 -17.85 -10.79 9.26
CA ASN A 80 -17.78 -9.71 10.24
C ASN A 80 -16.80 -8.60 9.76
N PRO A 81 -17.31 -7.51 9.14
CA PRO A 81 -16.46 -6.42 8.66
C PRO A 81 -15.59 -5.81 9.77
N GLY A 82 -16.12 -5.65 10.98
CA GLY A 82 -15.37 -5.11 12.11
C GLY A 82 -14.21 -6.01 12.52
N ALA A 83 -14.39 -7.33 12.51
CA ALA A 83 -13.32 -8.28 12.81
C ALA A 83 -12.26 -8.33 11.69
N PHE A 84 -12.64 -8.22 10.42
CA PHE A 84 -11.66 -8.10 9.33
C PHE A 84 -10.89 -6.78 9.37
N HIS A 85 -11.57 -5.67 9.64
CA HIS A 85 -10.92 -4.38 9.84
C HIS A 85 -9.90 -4.46 10.99
N HIS A 86 -10.28 -5.06 12.11
CA HIS A 86 -9.37 -5.25 13.23
C HIS A 86 -8.22 -6.21 12.92
N LEU A 87 -8.46 -7.27 12.15
CA LEU A 87 -7.42 -8.20 11.70
C LEU A 87 -6.38 -7.45 10.84
N ASN A 88 -6.84 -6.57 9.95
CA ASN A 88 -6.01 -5.73 9.09
C ASN A 88 -5.08 -4.81 9.91
N VAL A 89 -5.62 -4.21 10.98
CA VAL A 89 -4.86 -3.37 11.91
C VAL A 89 -3.82 -4.20 12.67
N VAL A 90 -4.23 -5.33 13.26
CA VAL A 90 -3.33 -6.19 14.07
C VAL A 90 -2.17 -6.72 13.22
N ILE A 91 -2.42 -7.16 11.99
CA ILE A 91 -1.37 -7.66 11.09
C ILE A 91 -0.35 -6.58 10.72
N SER A 92 -0.75 -5.32 10.67
CA SER A 92 0.16 -4.20 10.38
C SER A 92 1.11 -3.88 11.55
N GLU A 93 0.80 -4.34 12.77
CA GLU A 93 1.57 -4.02 13.98
C GLU A 93 2.30 -5.24 14.59
N ILE A 94 1.81 -6.45 14.33
CA ILE A 94 2.32 -7.68 14.94
C ILE A 94 3.66 -8.10 14.33
N THR A 95 4.59 -8.51 15.21
CA THR A 95 5.86 -9.11 14.79
C THR A 95 5.69 -10.63 14.72
N LEU A 96 6.10 -11.23 13.60
CA LEU A 96 6.06 -12.68 13.43
C LEU A 96 7.03 -13.37 14.40
N SER A 97 6.56 -14.44 15.04
CA SER A 97 7.31 -15.25 15.99
C SER A 97 6.87 -16.73 15.91
N ALA A 98 7.68 -17.63 16.46
CA ALA A 98 7.33 -19.06 16.48
C ALA A 98 5.99 -19.34 17.20
N SER A 99 5.66 -18.56 18.25
CA SER A 99 4.42 -18.75 19.02
C SER A 99 3.16 -18.30 18.29
N ASN A 100 3.27 -17.35 17.36
CA ASN A 100 2.11 -16.82 16.62
C ASN A 100 2.03 -17.26 15.16
N ALA A 101 3.03 -18.00 14.66
CA ALA A 101 3.13 -18.45 13.27
C ALA A 101 1.84 -19.09 12.75
N LEU A 102 1.25 -20.04 13.48
CA LEU A 102 0.01 -20.72 13.06
C LEU A 102 -1.17 -19.74 12.91
N ASN A 103 -1.33 -18.80 13.84
CA ASN A 103 -2.40 -17.81 13.78
C ASN A 103 -2.15 -16.81 12.64
N LEU A 104 -0.90 -16.42 12.41
CA LEU A 104 -0.54 -15.57 11.28
C LEU A 104 -0.78 -16.24 9.94
N THR A 105 -0.49 -17.54 9.80
CA THR A 105 -0.81 -18.29 8.58
C THR A 105 -2.32 -18.29 8.32
N LYS A 106 -3.15 -18.55 9.35
CA LYS A 106 -4.62 -18.49 9.20
C LYS A 106 -5.11 -17.11 8.79
N ALA A 107 -4.57 -16.07 9.42
CA ALA A 107 -4.94 -14.69 9.13
C ALA A 107 -4.51 -14.28 7.71
N TYR A 108 -3.32 -14.70 7.29
CA TYR A 108 -2.80 -14.52 5.94
C TYR A 108 -3.71 -15.19 4.89
N GLU A 109 -4.11 -16.44 5.10
CA GLU A 109 -5.03 -17.16 4.19
C GLU A 109 -6.40 -16.46 4.08
N LEU A 110 -6.94 -15.94 5.19
CA LEU A 110 -8.17 -15.14 5.16
C LEU A 110 -7.98 -13.84 4.37
N MET A 111 -6.87 -13.13 4.61
CA MET A 111 -6.61 -11.82 4.03
C MET A 111 -6.30 -11.87 2.54
N LEU A 112 -5.64 -12.91 2.02
CA LEU A 112 -5.40 -13.09 0.58
C LEU A 112 -6.68 -13.14 -0.28
N ASN A 113 -7.83 -13.41 0.35
CA ASN A 113 -9.13 -13.49 -0.31
C ASN A 113 -9.93 -12.18 -0.21
N LEU A 114 -9.44 -11.17 0.49
CA LEU A 114 -10.08 -9.87 0.61
C LEU A 114 -9.69 -8.98 -0.57
N LYS A 115 -10.60 -8.08 -0.97
CA LYS A 115 -10.36 -7.08 -2.02
C LYS A 115 -10.30 -5.65 -1.48
N ASN A 116 -10.49 -5.48 -0.16
CA ASN A 116 -10.57 -4.20 0.52
C ASN A 116 -9.40 -3.94 1.47
N ILE A 117 -8.26 -4.60 1.21
CA ILE A 117 -7.02 -4.41 1.96
C ILE A 117 -5.85 -4.15 1.01
N PHE A 118 -4.86 -3.40 1.49
CA PHE A 118 -3.56 -3.31 0.83
C PHE A 118 -2.71 -4.55 1.12
N HIS A 119 -2.50 -5.43 0.14
CA HIS A 119 -1.86 -6.73 0.39
C HIS A 119 -0.35 -6.66 0.65
N GLY A 120 0.33 -5.56 0.30
CA GLY A 120 1.76 -5.41 0.53
C GLY A 120 2.18 -5.63 1.99
N LYS A 121 1.28 -5.39 2.95
CA LYS A 121 1.49 -5.65 4.38
C LYS A 121 1.67 -7.14 4.73
N LEU A 122 1.24 -8.05 3.85
CA LEU A 122 1.37 -9.50 4.03
C LEU A 122 2.74 -10.04 3.62
N SER A 123 3.60 -9.20 3.05
CA SER A 123 4.91 -9.59 2.51
C SER A 123 5.78 -10.32 3.52
N ALA A 124 5.83 -9.85 4.77
CA ALA A 124 6.64 -10.48 5.82
C ALA A 124 6.19 -11.93 6.10
N ILE A 125 4.88 -12.19 6.05
CA ILE A 125 4.33 -13.54 6.27
C ILE A 125 4.64 -14.43 5.05
N LEU A 126 4.43 -13.93 3.82
CA LEU A 126 4.80 -14.66 2.60
C LEU A 126 6.28 -15.05 2.62
N ILE A 127 7.16 -14.08 2.88
CA ILE A 127 8.61 -14.31 2.90
C ILE A 127 8.94 -15.38 3.94
N HIS A 128 8.42 -15.27 5.16
CA HIS A 128 8.66 -16.28 6.19
C HIS A 128 8.21 -17.68 5.78
N LEU A 129 7.04 -17.81 5.15
CA LEU A 129 6.47 -19.10 4.77
C LEU A 129 7.25 -19.80 3.64
N PHE A 130 7.76 -19.06 2.66
CA PHE A 130 8.29 -19.65 1.43
C PHE A 130 9.80 -19.48 1.24
N LEU A 131 10.45 -18.56 1.97
CA LEU A 131 11.88 -18.29 1.82
C LEU A 131 12.75 -19.54 1.99
N PRO A 132 12.54 -20.42 3.00
CA PRO A 132 13.39 -21.61 3.15
C PRO A 132 13.33 -22.54 1.93
N THR A 133 12.13 -22.76 1.39
CA THR A 133 11.94 -23.62 0.20
C THR A 133 12.50 -22.96 -1.05
N ILE A 134 12.30 -21.64 -1.23
CA ILE A 134 12.88 -20.87 -2.33
C ILE A 134 14.41 -20.93 -2.31
N GLN A 135 15.03 -20.75 -1.14
CA GLN A 135 16.47 -20.86 -0.98
C GLN A 135 16.98 -22.29 -1.25
N ALA A 136 16.22 -23.31 -0.86
CA ALA A 136 16.56 -24.70 -1.14
C ALA A 136 16.55 -25.00 -2.64
N VAL A 137 15.48 -24.61 -3.36
CA VAL A 137 15.36 -24.81 -4.82
C VAL A 137 16.41 -24.01 -5.58
N SER A 138 16.73 -22.80 -5.13
CA SER A 138 17.66 -21.90 -5.82
C SER A 138 19.12 -22.40 -5.82
N LYS A 139 19.47 -23.39 -4.99
CA LYS A 139 20.80 -24.01 -4.96
C LYS A 139 21.06 -24.97 -6.13
N SER A 140 20.00 -25.51 -6.73
CA SER A 140 20.12 -26.42 -7.87
C SER A 140 20.65 -25.72 -9.11
N SER A 141 21.33 -26.43 -10.01
CA SER A 141 21.83 -25.87 -11.29
C SER A 141 20.71 -25.58 -12.30
N LEU A 142 19.60 -26.32 -12.22
CA LEU A 142 18.32 -26.05 -12.89
C LEU A 142 17.22 -26.02 -11.84
N ILE A 143 16.35 -25.00 -11.88
CA ILE A 143 15.15 -24.94 -11.04
C ILE A 143 14.13 -25.94 -11.57
N ILE A 144 13.90 -25.91 -12.89
CA ILE A 144 13.00 -26.81 -13.59
C ILE A 144 13.77 -28.09 -13.91
N SER A 145 13.47 -29.15 -13.16
CA SER A 145 13.98 -30.50 -13.39
C SER A 145 12.89 -31.51 -13.06
N GLU A 146 12.92 -32.69 -13.69
CA GLU A 146 11.89 -33.72 -13.57
C GLU A 146 11.68 -34.19 -12.11
N ASP A 147 12.72 -34.11 -11.27
CA ASP A 147 12.72 -34.58 -9.88
C ASP A 147 12.64 -33.45 -8.82
N SER A 148 12.28 -32.22 -9.21
CA SER A 148 12.24 -31.10 -8.25
C SER A 148 10.95 -31.09 -7.42
N ASP A 149 10.85 -31.99 -6.43
CA ASP A 149 9.75 -32.02 -5.46
C ASP A 149 9.50 -30.66 -4.81
N ALA A 150 10.56 -29.92 -4.54
CA ALA A 150 10.47 -28.61 -3.91
C ALA A 150 9.85 -27.54 -4.85
N LEU A 151 10.19 -27.52 -6.15
CA LEU A 151 9.51 -26.63 -7.11
C LEU A 151 8.05 -27.05 -7.31
N ASN A 152 7.78 -28.34 -7.42
CA ASN A 152 6.42 -28.87 -7.57
C ASN A 152 5.54 -28.48 -6.37
N ASN A 153 6.08 -28.55 -5.15
CA ASN A 153 5.39 -28.09 -3.94
C ASN A 153 5.14 -26.58 -3.95
N LEU A 154 6.10 -25.76 -4.39
CA LEU A 154 5.90 -24.31 -4.54
C LEU A 154 4.80 -24.00 -5.57
N ALA A 155 4.83 -24.66 -6.73
CA ALA A 155 3.84 -24.46 -7.79
C ALA A 155 2.43 -24.90 -7.37
N ALA A 156 2.32 -25.97 -6.58
CA ALA A 156 1.06 -26.47 -6.07
C ALA A 156 0.44 -25.54 -5.00
N ASP A 157 1.25 -24.81 -4.23
CA ASP A 157 0.77 -23.96 -3.14
C ASP A 157 -0.01 -22.74 -3.66
N TRP A 158 -1.33 -22.76 -3.45
CA TRP A 158 -2.22 -21.68 -3.87
C TRP A 158 -1.88 -20.34 -3.23
N ARG A 159 -1.28 -20.32 -2.03
CA ARG A 159 -0.96 -19.08 -1.31
C ARG A 159 0.19 -18.34 -1.98
N LEU A 160 1.18 -19.07 -2.48
CA LEU A 160 2.27 -18.48 -3.27
C LEU A 160 1.70 -17.87 -4.56
N ARG A 161 0.98 -18.68 -5.35
CA ARG A 161 0.39 -18.23 -6.63
C ARG A 161 -0.53 -17.03 -6.44
N LYS A 162 -1.43 -17.08 -5.46
CA LYS A 162 -2.34 -15.97 -5.15
C LYS A 162 -1.57 -14.71 -4.77
N SER A 163 -0.52 -14.82 -3.96
CA SER A 163 0.28 -13.66 -3.54
C SER A 163 1.00 -12.99 -4.69
N LEU A 164 1.58 -13.78 -5.60
CA LEU A 164 2.23 -13.26 -6.82
C LEU A 164 1.25 -12.46 -7.69
N THR A 165 -0.05 -12.78 -7.65
CA THR A 165 -1.09 -11.99 -8.36
C THR A 165 -1.56 -10.72 -7.63
N LEU A 166 -1.14 -10.51 -6.39
CA LEU A 166 -1.67 -9.45 -5.51
C LEU A 166 -0.63 -8.38 -5.15
N PHE A 167 0.62 -8.77 -4.92
CA PHE A 167 1.68 -7.86 -4.49
C PHE A 167 3.07 -8.38 -4.87
N VAL A 168 4.04 -7.47 -4.90
CA VAL A 168 5.45 -7.79 -5.16
C VAL A 168 6.12 -8.23 -3.85
N PRO A 169 6.74 -9.43 -3.77
CA PRO A 169 7.51 -9.84 -2.59
C PRO A 169 8.83 -9.03 -2.51
N PRO A 170 9.01 -8.13 -1.53
CA PRO A 170 10.18 -7.26 -1.48
C PRO A 170 11.35 -7.98 -0.80
N HIS A 171 11.91 -8.99 -1.47
CA HIS A 171 13.03 -9.78 -0.96
C HIS A 171 13.93 -10.28 -2.09
N GLN A 172 15.25 -10.15 -1.89
CA GLN A 172 16.25 -10.47 -2.90
C GLN A 172 16.17 -11.92 -3.39
N ASP A 173 16.07 -12.89 -2.47
CA ASP A 173 15.97 -14.30 -2.87
C ASP A 173 14.69 -14.62 -3.66
N PHE A 174 13.59 -13.89 -3.41
CA PHE A 174 12.38 -14.02 -4.23
C PHE A 174 12.61 -13.45 -5.63
N GLU A 175 13.16 -12.24 -5.74
CA GLU A 175 13.47 -11.62 -7.03
C GLU A 175 14.42 -12.51 -7.85
N HIS A 176 15.48 -13.03 -7.24
CA HIS A 176 16.42 -13.94 -7.90
C HIS A 176 15.74 -15.24 -8.37
N PHE A 177 14.97 -15.89 -7.49
CA PHE A 177 14.26 -17.11 -7.82
C PHE A 177 13.27 -16.91 -8.98
N LEU A 178 12.44 -15.87 -8.92
CA LEU A 178 11.43 -15.58 -9.95
C LEU A 178 12.08 -15.15 -11.27
N THR A 179 13.16 -14.39 -11.22
CA THR A 179 13.96 -14.01 -12.41
C THR A 179 14.55 -15.24 -13.10
N ARG A 180 15.06 -16.19 -12.32
CA ARG A 180 15.61 -17.43 -12.87
C ARG A 180 14.53 -18.37 -13.38
N LEU A 181 13.43 -18.52 -12.64
CA LEU A 181 12.29 -19.36 -13.05
C LEU A 181 11.70 -18.89 -14.38
N ARG A 182 11.48 -17.58 -14.59
CA ARG A 182 10.97 -17.07 -15.89
C ARG A 182 11.95 -17.35 -17.04
N LYS A 183 13.26 -17.27 -16.79
CA LYS A 183 14.29 -17.52 -17.79
C LYS A 183 14.35 -18.98 -18.21
N GLU A 184 14.25 -19.90 -17.25
CA GLU A 184 14.20 -21.33 -17.54
C GLU A 184 12.90 -21.70 -18.29
N LEU A 185 11.75 -21.13 -17.90
CA LEU A 185 10.49 -21.29 -18.66
C LEU A 185 10.60 -20.76 -20.10
N LEU A 186 11.20 -19.59 -20.29
CA LEU A 186 11.47 -19.01 -21.61
C LEU A 186 12.36 -19.92 -22.47
N THR A 187 13.38 -20.51 -21.86
CA THR A 187 14.30 -21.43 -22.54
C THR A 187 13.57 -22.67 -23.05
N LEU A 188 12.77 -23.32 -22.18
CA LEU A 188 11.94 -24.48 -22.56
C LEU A 188 10.98 -24.15 -23.71
N ALA A 189 10.23 -23.05 -23.59
CA ALA A 189 9.31 -22.60 -24.64
C ALA A 189 10.03 -22.33 -25.97
N SER A 190 11.24 -21.77 -25.93
CA SER A 190 12.01 -21.45 -27.13
C SER A 190 12.52 -22.68 -27.90
N HIS A 191 12.64 -23.83 -27.23
CA HIS A 191 12.97 -25.12 -27.82
C HIS A 191 11.73 -25.94 -28.21
N GLN A 192 10.53 -25.36 -28.11
CA GLN A 192 9.24 -26.04 -28.31
C GLN A 192 9.07 -27.25 -27.37
N GLU A 193 9.72 -27.21 -26.21
CA GLU A 193 9.54 -28.20 -25.16
C GLU A 193 8.22 -27.93 -24.41
N THR A 194 7.53 -29.00 -24.03
CA THR A 194 6.28 -28.87 -23.30
C THR A 194 6.55 -28.34 -21.89
N ILE A 195 5.95 -27.21 -21.55
CA ILE A 195 6.00 -26.68 -20.19
C ILE A 195 5.28 -27.67 -19.25
N PRO A 196 5.91 -28.10 -18.15
CA PRO A 196 5.28 -29.03 -17.21
C PRO A 196 3.90 -28.51 -16.78
N PRO A 197 2.82 -29.30 -16.92
CA PRO A 197 1.45 -28.83 -16.65
C PRO A 197 1.26 -28.27 -15.23
N GLN A 198 2.02 -28.78 -14.26
CA GLN A 198 2.01 -28.35 -12.86
C GLN A 198 2.53 -26.91 -12.69
N LEU A 199 3.39 -26.43 -13.59
CA LEU A 199 3.95 -25.08 -13.54
C LEU A 199 3.05 -24.03 -14.20
N ARG A 200 2.01 -24.43 -14.94
CA ARG A 200 1.17 -23.51 -15.71
C ARG A 200 0.55 -22.40 -14.85
N GLN A 201 -0.06 -22.75 -13.72
CA GLN A 201 -0.67 -21.72 -12.86
C GLN A 201 0.40 -20.83 -12.22
N LEU A 202 1.58 -21.38 -11.92
CA LEU A 202 2.70 -20.60 -11.41
C LEU A 202 3.26 -19.64 -12.47
N SER A 203 3.33 -20.03 -13.75
CA SER A 203 3.76 -19.15 -14.84
C SER A 203 2.75 -18.02 -15.10
N GLU A 204 1.45 -18.29 -15.01
CA GLU A 204 0.39 -17.28 -15.10
C GLU A 204 0.45 -16.27 -13.93
N ALA A 205 0.70 -16.77 -12.72
CA ALA A 205 0.91 -15.93 -11.54
C ALA A 205 2.20 -15.10 -11.64
N LEU A 206 3.30 -15.70 -12.11
CA LEU A 206 4.57 -15.02 -12.35
C LEU A 206 4.44 -13.92 -13.40
N ALA A 207 3.73 -14.17 -14.50
CA ALA A 207 3.45 -13.16 -15.51
C ALA A 207 2.71 -11.95 -14.92
N THR A 208 1.68 -12.22 -14.11
CA THR A 208 0.96 -11.17 -13.37
C THR A 208 1.91 -10.40 -12.45
N GLN A 209 2.79 -11.10 -11.75
CA GLN A 209 3.76 -10.48 -10.84
C GLN A 209 4.81 -9.61 -11.56
N CYS A 210 5.29 -10.04 -12.72
CA CYS A 210 6.14 -9.23 -13.60
C CYS A 210 5.42 -7.96 -14.06
N PHE A 211 4.10 -8.01 -14.30
CA PHE A 211 3.35 -6.80 -14.61
C PHE A 211 3.26 -5.87 -13.40
N LEU A 212 2.96 -6.41 -12.20
CA LEU A 212 2.84 -5.62 -10.96
C LEU A 212 4.15 -4.97 -10.52
N ASN A 213 5.29 -5.59 -10.80
CA ASN A 213 6.61 -4.99 -10.55
C ASN A 213 7.10 -4.13 -11.72
N GLU A 214 6.29 -3.97 -12.77
CA GLU A 214 6.60 -3.16 -13.95
C GLU A 214 7.83 -3.69 -14.71
N TYR A 215 7.96 -5.01 -14.75
CA TYR A 215 9.03 -5.76 -15.38
C TYR A 215 10.41 -5.36 -14.82
N VAL A 216 10.53 -5.11 -13.52
CA VAL A 216 11.79 -4.64 -12.92
C VAL A 216 12.94 -5.67 -12.95
N TYR A 217 12.63 -6.94 -13.22
CA TYR A 217 13.63 -8.01 -13.23
C TYR A 217 14.67 -7.85 -14.34
N ALA A 218 15.93 -8.14 -14.00
CA ALA A 218 17.05 -8.13 -14.93
C ALA A 218 16.80 -9.08 -16.12
N GLN A 219 17.02 -8.59 -17.34
CA GLN A 219 16.75 -9.30 -18.59
C GLN A 219 17.98 -9.21 -19.48
N SER A 220 18.44 -10.34 -20.01
CA SER A 220 19.59 -10.39 -20.92
C SER A 220 19.19 -10.18 -22.39
N PRO A 221 20.13 -9.75 -23.27
CA PRO A 221 19.89 -9.65 -24.71
C PRO A 221 19.51 -11.00 -25.36
N GLU A 222 19.96 -12.12 -24.80
CA GLU A 222 19.56 -13.45 -25.25
C GLU A 222 18.07 -13.69 -24.96
N GLU A 223 17.60 -13.36 -23.75
CA GLU A 223 16.17 -13.48 -23.41
C GLU A 223 15.30 -12.62 -24.33
N GLU A 224 15.73 -11.38 -24.62
CA GLU A 224 15.03 -10.48 -25.55
C GLU A 224 14.84 -11.13 -26.94
N LYS A 225 15.90 -11.71 -27.52
CA LYS A 225 15.84 -12.42 -28.80
C LYS A 225 14.92 -13.64 -28.78
N LEU A 226 14.89 -14.38 -27.67
CA LEU A 226 14.01 -15.54 -27.51
C LEU A 226 12.53 -15.10 -27.41
N VAL A 227 12.24 -14.05 -26.64
CA VAL A 227 10.90 -13.48 -26.51
C VAL A 227 10.40 -12.97 -27.85
N GLU A 228 11.22 -12.23 -28.61
CA GLU A 228 10.85 -11.77 -29.95
C GLU A 228 10.50 -12.91 -30.91
N ARG A 229 11.24 -14.02 -30.84
CA ARG A 229 10.94 -15.22 -31.64
C ARG A 229 9.60 -15.83 -31.23
N LEU A 230 9.36 -16.01 -29.93
CA LEU A 230 8.10 -16.56 -29.44
C LEU A 230 6.91 -15.67 -29.81
N ILE A 231 7.05 -14.34 -29.75
CA ILE A 231 6.00 -13.40 -30.17
C ILE A 231 5.65 -13.57 -31.66
N LYS A 232 6.64 -13.77 -32.54
CA LYS A 232 6.40 -14.00 -33.99
C LYS A 232 5.63 -15.29 -34.25
N ASP A 233 5.83 -16.30 -33.42
CA ASP A 233 5.22 -17.62 -33.59
C ASP A 233 3.87 -17.74 -32.85
N LEU A 234 3.59 -16.84 -31.88
CA LEU A 234 2.45 -16.90 -30.96
C LEU A 234 1.08 -17.04 -31.65
N ASN A 235 0.90 -16.39 -32.80
CA ASN A 235 -0.40 -16.32 -33.49
C ASN A 235 -0.66 -17.46 -34.48
N ARG A 236 0.18 -18.51 -34.53
CA ARG A 236 0.06 -19.57 -35.53
C ARG A 236 -0.98 -20.64 -35.16
N HIS A 237 -0.88 -21.19 -33.95
CA HIS A 237 -1.74 -22.29 -33.49
C HIS A 237 -2.25 -22.06 -32.06
N GLN A 238 -3.42 -22.60 -31.76
CA GLN A 238 -4.05 -22.48 -30.43
C GLN A 238 -3.20 -23.10 -29.32
N GLU A 239 -2.53 -24.22 -29.59
CA GLU A 239 -1.71 -24.92 -28.60
C GLU A 239 -0.49 -24.08 -28.19
N GLU A 240 0.27 -23.59 -29.17
CA GLU A 240 1.41 -22.68 -28.95
C GLU A 240 0.96 -21.39 -28.24
N PHE A 241 -0.19 -20.82 -28.65
CA PHE A 241 -0.79 -19.65 -27.99
C PHE A 241 -1.05 -19.91 -26.51
N ASN A 242 -1.66 -21.05 -26.19
CA ASN A 242 -2.03 -21.43 -24.83
C ASN A 242 -0.81 -21.71 -23.95
N GLN A 243 0.26 -22.27 -24.52
CA GLN A 243 1.48 -22.59 -23.77
C GLN A 243 2.36 -21.35 -23.57
N HIS A 244 2.51 -20.50 -24.59
CA HIS A 244 3.54 -19.44 -24.59
C HIS A 244 3.04 -18.07 -24.12
N LEU A 245 1.74 -17.79 -24.12
CA LEU A 245 1.24 -16.45 -23.76
C LEU A 245 1.70 -16.00 -22.36
N SER A 246 1.58 -16.86 -21.34
CA SER A 246 2.02 -16.52 -19.97
C SER A 246 3.53 -16.28 -19.87
N ILE A 247 4.33 -17.03 -20.65
CA ILE A 247 5.79 -16.90 -20.65
C ILE A 247 6.19 -15.58 -21.30
N ILE A 248 5.62 -15.24 -22.45
CA ILE A 248 5.81 -13.94 -23.10
C ILE A 248 5.35 -12.81 -22.18
N ALA A 249 4.23 -12.99 -21.48
CA ALA A 249 3.67 -12.04 -20.53
C ALA A 249 4.55 -11.82 -19.28
N CYS A 250 5.58 -12.63 -19.05
CA CYS A 250 6.62 -12.35 -18.04
C CYS A 250 7.63 -11.29 -18.48
N TYR A 251 7.63 -10.90 -19.75
CA TYR A 251 8.59 -9.96 -20.36
C TYR A 251 7.92 -8.76 -21.03
N THR A 252 6.71 -8.93 -21.55
CA THR A 252 5.99 -7.88 -22.28
C THR A 252 4.50 -7.89 -21.93
N PRO A 253 3.87 -6.73 -21.63
CA PRO A 253 2.44 -6.67 -21.35
C PRO A 253 1.57 -7.20 -22.48
N ILE A 254 0.57 -8.01 -22.15
CA ILE A 254 -0.38 -8.55 -23.13
C ILE A 254 -1.07 -7.45 -23.95
N TYR A 255 -1.46 -6.32 -23.35
CA TYR A 255 -2.10 -5.21 -24.09
C TYR A 255 -1.22 -4.56 -25.16
N LYS A 256 0.10 -4.74 -25.10
CA LYS A 256 1.05 -4.26 -26.13
C LYS A 256 1.29 -5.26 -27.25
N LEU A 257 0.82 -6.50 -27.10
CA LEU A 257 0.99 -7.55 -28.10
C LEU A 257 -0.08 -7.46 -29.19
N ASN A 258 0.32 -7.67 -30.45
CA ASN A 258 -0.61 -7.82 -31.56
C ASN A 258 -1.15 -9.27 -31.59
N LEU A 259 -2.18 -9.54 -30.79
CA LEU A 259 -2.75 -10.88 -30.63
C LEU A 259 -3.91 -11.15 -31.60
N ASN A 260 -3.95 -12.38 -32.13
CA ASN A 260 -5.12 -12.91 -32.81
C ASN A 260 -6.29 -13.04 -31.82
N GLN A 261 -7.39 -12.32 -32.08
CA GLN A 261 -8.54 -12.26 -31.19
C GLN A 261 -9.27 -13.60 -31.04
N GLU A 262 -9.30 -14.43 -32.09
CA GLU A 262 -9.91 -15.75 -32.02
C GLU A 262 -9.10 -16.69 -31.14
N LEU A 263 -7.76 -16.65 -31.21
CA LEU A 263 -6.92 -17.46 -30.33
C LEU A 263 -7.05 -17.02 -28.86
N LEU A 264 -7.07 -15.70 -28.62
CA LEU A 264 -7.24 -15.13 -27.29
C LEU A 264 -8.59 -15.49 -26.65
N LYS A 265 -9.67 -15.55 -27.45
CA LYS A 265 -11.00 -15.96 -27.00
C LYS A 265 -11.02 -17.40 -26.48
N HIS A 266 -10.17 -18.26 -27.03
CA HIS A 266 -10.04 -19.67 -26.64
C HIS A 266 -8.87 -19.94 -25.68
N TYR A 267 -8.19 -18.89 -25.19
CA TYR A 267 -7.20 -19.03 -24.12
C TYR A 267 -7.87 -19.62 -22.86
N PRO A 268 -7.33 -20.69 -22.25
CA PRO A 268 -7.95 -21.32 -21.09
C PRO A 268 -8.01 -20.37 -19.90
N ARG A 269 -9.22 -20.09 -19.41
CA ARG A 269 -9.51 -19.23 -18.24
C ARG A 269 -10.17 -19.99 -17.08
N ALA A 270 -9.79 -21.25 -16.89
CA ALA A 270 -10.42 -22.13 -15.90
C ALA A 270 -9.98 -21.82 -14.46
N THR A 271 -8.81 -21.21 -14.29
CA THR A 271 -8.16 -20.95 -13.00
C THR A 271 -8.26 -19.48 -12.63
N GLU A 272 -8.07 -19.15 -11.35
CA GLU A 272 -8.03 -17.73 -10.95
C GLU A 272 -6.78 -17.03 -11.50
N GLU A 273 -5.66 -17.72 -11.65
CA GLU A 273 -4.43 -17.16 -12.23
C GLU A 273 -4.61 -16.79 -13.70
N SER A 274 -5.16 -17.68 -14.51
CA SER A 274 -5.42 -17.41 -15.94
C SER A 274 -6.41 -16.27 -16.15
N LYS A 275 -7.47 -16.18 -15.34
CA LYS A 275 -8.42 -15.05 -15.37
C LYS A 275 -7.73 -13.75 -14.97
N THR A 276 -6.99 -13.77 -13.87
CA THR A 276 -6.31 -12.59 -13.32
C THR A 276 -5.26 -12.05 -14.29
N LEU A 277 -4.51 -12.94 -14.96
CA LEU A 277 -3.52 -12.58 -15.97
C LEU A 277 -4.15 -11.73 -17.09
N ILE A 278 -5.25 -12.20 -17.68
CA ILE A 278 -5.92 -11.47 -18.76
C ILE A 278 -6.57 -10.19 -18.25
N GLN A 279 -7.21 -10.24 -17.08
CA GLN A 279 -7.82 -9.05 -16.49
C GLN A 279 -6.77 -7.93 -16.31
N ILE A 280 -5.66 -8.23 -15.64
CA ILE A 280 -4.66 -7.22 -15.25
C ILE A 280 -3.81 -6.76 -16.43
N GLN A 281 -3.38 -7.67 -17.30
CA GLN A 281 -2.46 -7.29 -18.38
C GLN A 281 -3.16 -6.84 -19.68
N LEU A 282 -4.47 -7.03 -19.81
CA LEU A 282 -5.20 -6.71 -21.03
C LEU A 282 -6.45 -5.87 -20.82
N GLU A 283 -7.36 -6.31 -19.95
CA GLU A 283 -8.68 -5.69 -19.81
C GLU A 283 -8.59 -4.36 -19.05
N GLU A 284 -7.88 -4.34 -17.91
CA GLU A 284 -7.70 -3.13 -17.10
C GLU A 284 -6.94 -2.00 -17.85
N PRO A 285 -5.79 -2.25 -18.53
CA PRO A 285 -5.09 -1.20 -19.28
C PRO A 285 -5.92 -0.64 -20.45
N LYS A 286 -6.76 -1.47 -21.08
CA LYS A 286 -7.67 -1.01 -22.14
C LYS A 286 -8.77 -0.10 -21.58
N GLU A 287 -9.32 -0.43 -20.41
CA GLU A 287 -10.29 0.43 -19.75
C GLU A 287 -9.63 1.77 -19.34
N GLU A 288 -8.42 1.73 -18.78
CA GLU A 288 -7.65 2.91 -18.41
C GLU A 288 -7.42 3.81 -19.63
N GLU A 289 -7.03 3.27 -20.78
CA GLU A 289 -6.85 4.06 -22.00
C GLU A 289 -8.17 4.70 -22.47
N SER A 290 -9.28 3.97 -22.40
CA SER A 290 -10.61 4.52 -22.71
C SER A 290 -10.99 5.67 -21.76
N ILE A 291 -10.69 5.55 -20.47
CA ILE A 291 -10.93 6.60 -19.48
C ILE A 291 -10.01 7.79 -19.77
N LYS A 292 -8.72 7.53 -20.04
CA LYS A 292 -7.71 8.55 -20.36
C LYS A 292 -8.16 9.45 -21.52
N ILE A 293 -8.73 8.88 -22.57
CA ILE A 293 -9.27 9.63 -23.72
C ILE A 293 -10.46 10.52 -23.33
N SER A 294 -11.27 10.11 -22.35
CA SER A 294 -12.45 10.86 -21.91
C SER A 294 -12.15 12.06 -21.00
N ILE A 295 -10.95 12.11 -20.40
CA ILE A 295 -10.54 13.22 -19.54
C ILE A 295 -10.20 14.43 -20.42
N GLN A 296 -10.91 15.55 -20.23
CA GLN A 296 -10.69 16.80 -20.98
C GLN A 296 -9.27 17.34 -20.76
N SER A 297 -8.59 17.75 -21.84
CA SER A 297 -7.17 18.13 -21.84
C SER A 297 -6.94 19.64 -22.03
N ASN A 298 -7.49 20.46 -21.12
CA ASN A 298 -7.29 21.92 -21.19
C ASN A 298 -6.35 22.45 -20.10
N LEU A 299 -5.59 21.59 -19.42
CA LEU A 299 -4.61 22.02 -18.42
C LEU A 299 -3.37 22.57 -19.12
N THR A 300 -3.16 23.87 -18.97
CA THR A 300 -1.87 24.52 -19.24
C THR A 300 -1.04 24.41 -17.96
N ILE A 301 0.20 23.90 -18.08
CA ILE A 301 1.16 23.86 -16.96
C ILE A 301 2.27 24.84 -17.30
N ASP A 302 2.37 25.90 -16.51
CA ASP A 302 3.38 26.95 -16.69
C ASP A 302 4.68 26.64 -15.94
N ASP A 303 4.63 25.79 -14.90
CA ASP A 303 5.77 25.38 -14.11
C ASP A 303 6.58 24.26 -14.80
N ALA A 304 7.90 24.47 -14.92
CA ALA A 304 8.79 23.55 -15.62
C ALA A 304 8.97 22.23 -14.87
N VAL A 305 9.03 22.26 -13.53
CA VAL A 305 9.16 21.05 -12.70
C VAL A 305 7.88 20.24 -12.78
N SER A 306 6.71 20.87 -12.66
CA SER A 306 5.40 20.23 -12.86
C SER A 306 5.31 19.55 -14.23
N SER A 307 5.83 20.19 -15.29
CA SER A 307 5.84 19.59 -16.63
C SER A 307 6.69 18.32 -16.70
N ILE A 308 7.90 18.33 -16.12
CA ILE A 308 8.79 17.15 -16.07
C ILE A 308 8.17 16.03 -15.24
N VAL A 309 7.63 16.38 -14.05
CA VAL A 309 6.95 15.43 -13.16
C VAL A 309 5.73 14.82 -13.85
N LYS A 310 4.97 15.61 -14.63
CA LYS A 310 3.86 15.11 -15.44
C LYS A 310 4.30 14.07 -16.45
N GLU A 311 5.33 14.34 -17.22
CA GLU A 311 5.82 13.41 -18.25
C GLU A 311 6.23 12.07 -17.64
N MET A 312 6.90 12.10 -16.48
CA MET A 312 7.29 10.91 -15.74
C MET A 312 6.08 10.03 -15.38
N TYR A 313 5.01 10.63 -14.84
CA TYR A 313 3.80 9.90 -14.42
C TYR A 313 2.82 9.59 -15.57
N GLU A 314 2.90 10.30 -16.70
CA GLU A 314 2.17 9.96 -17.92
C GLU A 314 2.74 8.70 -18.59
N GLU A 315 4.06 8.54 -18.50
CA GLU A 315 4.75 7.33 -18.97
C GLU A 315 4.45 6.15 -18.04
N ASN A 316 4.56 6.35 -16.72
CA ASN A 316 4.37 5.29 -15.72
C ASN A 316 3.56 5.82 -14.51
N PRO A 317 2.24 5.59 -14.49
CA PRO A 317 1.39 5.94 -13.36
C PRO A 317 1.86 5.26 -12.07
N TYR A 318 1.90 6.02 -10.96
CA TYR A 318 2.43 5.56 -9.68
C TYR A 318 1.62 6.14 -8.51
N PRO A 319 1.45 5.41 -7.38
CA PRO A 319 1.84 4.01 -7.14
C PRO A 319 0.88 2.99 -7.76
N GLN A 320 1.38 1.89 -8.32
CA GLN A 320 0.50 0.80 -8.79
C GLN A 320 0.21 -0.19 -7.66
N TYR A 321 -1.03 -0.65 -7.54
CA TYR A 321 -1.46 -1.58 -6.50
C TYR A 321 -2.67 -2.40 -6.94
N ARG A 322 -2.75 -3.67 -6.52
CA ARG A 322 -3.92 -4.49 -6.85
C ARG A 322 -5.17 -4.10 -6.06
N TYR A 323 -5.03 -3.91 -4.75
CA TYR A 323 -6.10 -3.51 -3.82
C TYR A 323 -5.56 -2.52 -2.78
N ALA A 324 -6.44 -1.69 -2.24
CA ALA A 324 -6.15 -0.66 -1.24
C ALA A 324 -7.02 -0.90 0.00
N ASP A 325 -6.68 -0.24 1.11
CA ASP A 325 -7.45 -0.32 2.34
C ASP A 325 -8.77 0.46 2.18
N HIS A 326 -9.87 -0.27 2.00
CA HIS A 326 -11.21 0.30 1.85
C HIS A 326 -12.05 0.01 3.09
N THR A 327 -12.62 1.08 3.66
CA THR A 327 -13.46 1.01 4.86
C THR A 327 -14.91 0.81 4.46
N ASP A 328 -15.53 -0.26 4.97
CA ASP A 328 -16.97 -0.49 4.79
C ASP A 328 -17.78 0.69 5.34
N LYS A 329 -18.86 1.07 4.66
CA LYS A 329 -19.71 2.21 5.05
C LYS A 329 -20.26 2.08 6.48
N SER A 330 -20.48 0.87 6.98
CA SER A 330 -20.92 0.62 8.36
C SER A 330 -19.85 0.91 9.41
N LEU A 331 -18.58 0.95 9.00
CA LEU A 331 -17.42 1.22 9.87
C LEU A 331 -16.89 2.64 9.72
N ALA A 332 -17.25 3.36 8.64
CA ALA A 332 -16.83 4.73 8.41
C ALA A 332 -17.22 5.65 9.59
N LYS A 333 -16.30 6.54 9.96
CA LYS A 333 -16.40 7.41 11.14
C LYS A 333 -16.36 8.87 10.74
N ASN A 334 -16.81 9.73 11.66
CA ASN A 334 -16.65 11.17 11.46
C ASN A 334 -15.15 11.48 11.38
N PRO A 335 -14.71 12.41 10.52
CA PRO A 335 -13.28 12.61 10.31
C PRO A 335 -12.50 12.98 11.57
N SER A 336 -13.14 13.65 12.53
CA SER A 336 -12.55 13.92 13.84
C SER A 336 -12.07 12.66 14.59
N GLU A 337 -12.73 11.50 14.42
CA GLU A 337 -12.27 10.24 15.03
C GLU A 337 -10.97 9.76 14.37
N ALA A 338 -10.88 9.85 13.04
CA ALA A 338 -9.67 9.50 12.32
C ALA A 338 -8.51 10.42 12.71
N ILE A 339 -8.73 11.74 12.72
CA ILE A 339 -7.70 12.72 13.09
C ILE A 339 -7.23 12.49 14.54
N LYS A 340 -8.12 12.19 15.50
CA LYS A 340 -7.74 11.85 16.88
C LYS A 340 -6.87 10.60 16.99
N LEU A 341 -7.21 9.54 16.24
CA LEU A 341 -6.42 8.31 16.22
C LEU A 341 -5.04 8.51 15.58
N GLU A 342 -4.98 9.45 14.66
CA GLU A 342 -3.83 9.84 13.87
C GLU A 342 -3.10 11.07 14.44
N SER A 343 -3.41 11.54 15.64
CA SER A 343 -2.76 12.70 16.22
C SER A 343 -2.25 12.38 17.61
N THR A 344 -1.13 12.99 17.97
CA THR A 344 -0.60 12.88 19.33
C THR A 344 -1.18 13.95 20.26
N LYS A 345 -1.75 15.02 19.69
CA LYS A 345 -2.34 16.14 20.42
C LYS A 345 -3.67 15.72 21.04
N CYS A 346 -3.81 15.87 22.36
CA CYS A 346 -5.00 15.40 23.07
C CYS A 346 -6.22 16.33 22.90
N ASN A 347 -5.99 17.66 22.90
CA ASN A 347 -7.05 18.67 22.90
C ASN A 347 -7.26 19.29 21.51
N LEU A 348 -7.65 18.46 20.55
CA LEU A 348 -8.00 18.90 19.20
C LEU A 348 -9.38 19.56 19.17
N GLN A 349 -9.49 20.64 18.38
CA GLN A 349 -10.74 21.35 18.13
C GLN A 349 -11.30 20.95 16.77
N PHE A 350 -12.60 20.76 16.68
CA PHE A 350 -13.26 20.35 15.43
C PHE A 350 -14.47 21.23 15.19
N SER A 351 -14.67 21.62 13.93
CA SER A 351 -15.92 22.23 13.48
C SER A 351 -17.07 21.21 13.53
N ASP A 352 -18.30 21.71 13.45
CA ASP A 352 -19.50 20.87 13.40
C ASP A 352 -19.47 19.93 12.19
N GLU A 353 -18.90 20.37 11.07
CA GLU A 353 -18.70 19.58 9.85
C GLU A 353 -17.88 18.31 10.09
N LEU A 354 -16.91 18.35 11.02
CA LEU A 354 -16.01 17.23 11.31
C LEU A 354 -16.51 16.28 12.43
N ILE A 355 -17.57 16.64 13.15
CA ILE A 355 -18.10 15.86 14.30
C ILE A 355 -19.54 15.39 14.14
N ALA A 356 -20.37 16.07 13.34
CA ALA A 356 -21.79 15.76 13.24
C ALA A 356 -22.05 14.54 12.35
N ASN A 357 -22.90 13.62 12.79
CA ASN A 357 -23.21 12.40 12.02
C ASN A 357 -23.98 12.66 10.71
N HIS A 358 -24.57 13.85 10.57
CA HIS A 358 -25.36 14.27 9.42
C HIS A 358 -24.60 15.24 8.51
N SER A 359 -23.35 15.59 8.83
CA SER A 359 -22.55 16.45 7.97
C SER A 359 -22.08 15.69 6.73
N HIS A 360 -21.65 16.48 5.73
CA HIS A 360 -21.07 16.04 4.47
C HIS A 360 -19.72 16.74 4.31
N PRO A 361 -18.69 16.30 5.06
CA PRO A 361 -17.41 16.99 5.05
C PRO A 361 -16.78 16.95 3.66
N LYS A 362 -16.27 18.09 3.21
CA LYS A 362 -15.58 18.22 1.93
C LYS A 362 -14.11 17.87 2.09
N VAL A 363 -13.64 16.91 1.30
CA VAL A 363 -12.28 16.37 1.37
C VAL A 363 -11.57 16.59 0.03
N LEU A 364 -10.44 17.28 0.06
CA LEU A 364 -9.53 17.37 -1.09
C LEU A 364 -8.40 16.35 -0.93
N ILE A 365 -8.24 15.47 -1.91
CA ILE A 365 -7.04 14.63 -2.06
C ILE A 365 -6.18 15.25 -3.16
N ALA A 366 -5.11 15.94 -2.76
CA ALA A 366 -4.24 16.70 -3.65
C ALA A 366 -3.02 15.89 -4.09
N GLY A 367 -2.83 15.76 -5.40
CA GLY A 367 -1.85 14.83 -5.98
C GLY A 367 -2.25 13.38 -5.70
N CYS A 368 -3.50 13.04 -6.06
CA CYS A 368 -4.10 11.76 -5.71
C CYS A 368 -3.45 10.55 -6.41
N GLY A 369 -2.60 10.79 -7.42
CA GLY A 369 -1.91 9.78 -8.20
C GLY A 369 -2.90 8.78 -8.78
N THR A 370 -2.63 7.51 -8.52
CA THR A 370 -3.45 6.35 -8.91
C THR A 370 -4.61 6.06 -7.94
N GLY A 371 -4.95 6.98 -7.04
CA GLY A 371 -6.18 6.95 -6.24
C GLY A 371 -6.13 6.14 -4.95
N ASN A 372 -4.95 5.73 -4.46
CA ASN A 372 -4.86 4.96 -3.19
C ASN A 372 -5.46 5.74 -2.00
N GLN A 373 -5.05 7.02 -1.86
CA GLN A 373 -5.57 7.91 -0.81
C GLN A 373 -7.07 8.19 -0.99
N VAL A 374 -7.56 8.23 -2.23
CA VAL A 374 -8.99 8.40 -2.55
C VAL A 374 -9.80 7.21 -2.01
N ILE A 375 -9.30 5.98 -2.17
CA ILE A 375 -9.97 4.79 -1.62
C ILE A 375 -9.90 4.79 -0.09
N ASN A 376 -8.75 5.14 0.49
CA ASN A 376 -8.58 5.20 1.95
C ASN A 376 -9.52 6.23 2.59
N ALA A 377 -9.85 7.32 1.88
CA ALA A 377 -10.81 8.33 2.31
C ALA A 377 -12.25 7.80 2.48
N SER A 378 -12.56 6.57 2.04
CA SER A 378 -13.80 5.85 2.39
C SER A 378 -14.04 5.72 3.90
N ARG A 379 -12.99 5.89 4.72
CA ARG A 379 -13.09 5.95 6.19
C ARG A 379 -13.85 7.17 6.70
N TYR A 380 -13.91 8.25 5.92
CA TYR A 380 -14.63 9.47 6.27
C TYR A 380 -16.09 9.32 5.93
N LYS A 381 -16.90 9.25 6.98
CA LYS A 381 -18.35 9.12 6.88
C LYS A 381 -18.94 10.29 6.10
N ASN A 382 -19.80 9.98 5.13
CA ASN A 382 -20.54 10.92 4.28
C ASN A 382 -19.68 11.92 3.47
N ALA A 383 -18.36 11.74 3.42
CA ALA A 383 -17.48 12.71 2.80
C ALA A 383 -17.77 12.90 1.30
N GLU A 384 -17.67 14.13 0.84
CA GLU A 384 -17.63 14.47 -0.59
C GLU A 384 -16.18 14.70 -0.97
N ILE A 385 -15.67 13.87 -1.89
CA ILE A 385 -14.23 13.84 -2.20
C ILE A 385 -14.00 14.55 -3.54
N THR A 386 -13.12 15.55 -3.54
CA THR A 386 -12.50 16.07 -4.76
C THR A 386 -11.07 15.54 -4.81
N ALA A 387 -10.72 14.88 -5.91
CA ALA A 387 -9.39 14.31 -6.11
C ALA A 387 -8.74 15.00 -7.31
N ILE A 388 -7.54 15.56 -7.11
CA ILE A 388 -6.80 16.27 -8.16
C ILE A 388 -5.47 15.61 -8.45
N ASP A 389 -5.08 15.58 -9.71
CA ASP A 389 -3.74 15.19 -10.16
C ASP A 389 -3.43 15.84 -11.51
N LEU A 390 -2.14 16.02 -11.80
CA LEU A 390 -1.65 16.61 -13.05
C LEU A 390 -1.52 15.58 -14.19
N SER A 391 -1.44 14.28 -13.86
CA SER A 391 -1.26 13.20 -14.83
C SER A 391 -2.59 12.58 -15.21
N ARG A 392 -2.89 12.61 -16.51
CA ARG A 392 -4.11 12.01 -17.05
C ARG A 392 -4.08 10.49 -16.96
N ALA A 393 -2.89 9.90 -17.11
CA ALA A 393 -2.70 8.46 -16.94
C ALA A 393 -2.94 8.02 -15.49
N SER A 394 -2.43 8.77 -14.51
CA SER A 394 -2.69 8.53 -13.08
C SER A 394 -4.17 8.66 -12.75
N LEU A 395 -4.84 9.71 -13.23
CA LEU A 395 -6.28 9.90 -13.04
C LEU A 395 -7.10 8.78 -13.69
N ALA A 396 -6.75 8.33 -14.88
CA ALA A 396 -7.46 7.24 -15.54
C ALA A 396 -7.41 5.95 -14.72
N TYR A 397 -6.24 5.64 -14.16
CA TYR A 397 -6.07 4.55 -13.20
C TYR A 397 -6.95 4.78 -11.96
N ALA A 398 -6.85 5.95 -11.32
CA ALA A 398 -7.61 6.28 -10.12
C ALA A 398 -9.13 6.16 -10.31
N ILE A 399 -9.65 6.61 -11.46
CA ILE A 399 -11.07 6.51 -11.84
C ILE A 399 -11.49 5.04 -11.99
N ARG A 400 -10.69 4.21 -12.69
CA ARG A 400 -10.97 2.77 -12.80
C ARG A 400 -11.00 2.12 -11.42
N LYS A 401 -10.03 2.43 -10.56
CA LYS A 401 -10.00 1.91 -9.18
C LYS A 401 -11.24 2.36 -8.41
N ALA A 402 -11.64 3.63 -8.47
CA ALA A 402 -12.85 4.10 -7.81
C ALA A 402 -14.10 3.33 -8.27
N LYS A 403 -14.22 3.01 -9.57
CA LYS A 403 -15.29 2.15 -10.10
C LYS A 403 -15.23 0.73 -9.53
N GLU A 404 -14.03 0.13 -9.40
CA GLU A 404 -13.84 -1.20 -8.82
C GLU A 404 -14.36 -1.30 -7.36
N TYR A 405 -14.29 -0.20 -6.60
CA TYR A 405 -14.84 -0.08 -5.23
C TYR A 405 -16.25 0.50 -5.17
N GLU A 406 -16.90 0.74 -6.31
CA GLU A 406 -18.23 1.35 -6.42
C GLU A 406 -18.36 2.71 -5.69
N LEU A 407 -17.29 3.50 -5.68
CA LEU A 407 -17.26 4.83 -5.05
C LEU A 407 -17.92 5.85 -5.97
N LYS A 408 -18.97 6.52 -5.46
CA LYS A 408 -19.82 7.46 -6.24
C LYS A 408 -19.72 8.91 -5.78
N ASN A 409 -19.07 9.15 -4.66
CA ASN A 409 -18.94 10.43 -3.98
C ASN A 409 -17.58 11.11 -4.29
N ILE A 410 -17.03 10.88 -5.48
CA ILE A 410 -15.72 11.40 -5.89
C ILE A 410 -15.85 12.22 -7.17
N SER A 411 -15.26 13.42 -7.16
CA SER A 411 -15.03 14.26 -8.34
C SER A 411 -13.55 14.27 -8.67
N PHE A 412 -13.16 13.69 -9.81
CA PHE A 412 -11.79 13.73 -10.30
C PHE A 412 -11.58 14.94 -11.21
N LYS A 413 -10.54 15.72 -10.95
CA LYS A 413 -10.17 16.89 -11.77
C LYS A 413 -8.70 16.85 -12.13
N MET A 414 -8.38 17.11 -13.40
CA MET A 414 -6.99 17.28 -13.82
C MET A 414 -6.54 18.71 -13.50
N LEU A 415 -5.62 18.85 -12.55
CA LEU A 415 -5.21 20.15 -12.01
C LEU A 415 -3.80 20.06 -11.40
N ASP A 416 -2.99 21.09 -11.64
CA ASP A 416 -1.75 21.32 -10.89
C ASP A 416 -2.08 21.85 -9.48
N ILE A 417 -1.38 21.39 -8.44
CA ILE A 417 -1.56 21.87 -7.07
C ILE A 417 -1.34 23.38 -6.97
N LEU A 418 -0.46 23.97 -7.78
CA LEU A 418 -0.26 25.43 -7.80
C LEU A 418 -1.54 26.18 -8.20
N GLU A 419 -2.41 25.55 -8.98
CA GLU A 419 -3.69 26.08 -9.42
C GLU A 419 -4.86 25.64 -8.51
N ALA A 420 -4.60 25.01 -7.36
CA ALA A 420 -5.65 24.59 -6.43
C ALA A 420 -6.50 25.77 -5.94
N GLY A 421 -5.95 27.00 -5.92
CA GLY A 421 -6.68 28.23 -5.64
C GLY A 421 -7.84 28.53 -6.62
N ASN A 422 -7.87 27.88 -7.78
CA ASN A 422 -8.94 28.03 -8.78
C ASN A 422 -10.11 27.04 -8.57
N LEU A 423 -10.05 26.19 -7.56
CA LEU A 423 -11.19 25.38 -7.17
C LEU A 423 -12.27 26.28 -6.57
N ASP A 424 -13.50 26.22 -7.09
CA ASP A 424 -14.64 27.01 -6.61
C ASP A 424 -15.22 26.51 -5.27
N GLU A 425 -14.41 25.87 -4.41
CA GLU A 425 -14.84 25.20 -3.19
C GLU A 425 -13.76 25.27 -2.10
N THR A 426 -14.20 25.46 -0.85
CA THR A 426 -13.37 25.24 0.34
C THR A 426 -13.55 23.83 0.88
N PHE A 427 -12.52 23.32 1.58
CA PHE A 427 -12.48 21.95 2.08
C PHE A 427 -12.27 21.92 3.59
N ASP A 428 -12.97 21.03 4.28
CA ASP A 428 -12.79 20.78 5.72
C ASP A 428 -11.51 19.98 5.99
N ILE A 429 -11.14 19.14 5.01
CA ILE A 429 -9.97 18.27 5.06
C ILE A 429 -9.21 18.37 3.75
N ILE A 430 -7.89 18.49 3.83
CA ILE A 430 -6.99 18.31 2.70
C ILE A 430 -6.00 17.19 3.04
N GLU A 431 -5.79 16.23 2.15
CA GLU A 431 -4.68 15.28 2.24
C GLU A 431 -3.72 15.49 1.07
N CYS A 432 -2.44 15.65 1.38
CA CYS A 432 -1.36 15.82 0.41
C CYS A 432 -0.08 15.15 0.94
N SER A 433 0.10 13.87 0.64
CA SER A 433 1.26 13.08 1.08
C SER A 433 1.94 12.49 -0.13
N GLY A 434 3.27 12.65 -0.24
CA GLY A 434 4.02 12.14 -1.39
C GLY A 434 4.24 13.16 -2.51
N VAL A 435 3.93 14.45 -2.30
CA VAL A 435 3.79 15.40 -3.42
C VAL A 435 4.59 16.69 -3.23
N LEU A 436 4.34 17.45 -2.16
CA LEU A 436 4.89 18.81 -2.01
C LEU A 436 6.43 18.86 -2.08
N HIS A 437 7.11 17.82 -1.62
CA HIS A 437 8.58 17.75 -1.64
C HIS A 437 9.16 17.50 -3.04
N HIS A 438 8.34 17.18 -4.04
CA HIS A 438 8.78 17.05 -5.44
C HIS A 438 8.55 18.32 -6.26
N MET A 439 7.86 19.33 -5.70
CA MET A 439 7.58 20.60 -6.38
C MET A 439 8.80 21.51 -6.43
N GLU A 440 8.79 22.53 -7.31
CA GLU A 440 9.82 23.57 -7.32
C GLU A 440 9.92 24.27 -5.96
N ASP A 441 8.79 24.76 -5.47
CA ASP A 441 8.64 25.44 -4.18
C ASP A 441 7.52 24.77 -3.36
N PRO A 442 7.88 23.92 -2.37
CA PRO A 442 6.91 23.26 -1.50
C PRO A 442 6.03 24.26 -0.71
N GLY A 443 6.54 25.45 -0.43
CA GLY A 443 5.82 26.52 0.28
C GLY A 443 4.69 27.11 -0.56
N LYS A 444 4.92 27.33 -1.85
CA LYS A 444 3.86 27.75 -2.78
C LYS A 444 2.77 26.68 -2.92
N GLY A 445 3.17 25.42 -3.06
CA GLY A 445 2.23 24.30 -3.10
C GLY A 445 1.37 24.22 -1.84
N LEU A 446 2.00 24.31 -0.65
CA LEU A 446 1.27 24.35 0.61
C LEU A 446 0.36 25.59 0.71
N SER A 447 0.80 26.75 0.24
CA SER A 447 0.00 27.98 0.22
C SER A 447 -1.26 27.85 -0.64
N ALA A 448 -1.16 27.24 -1.83
CA ALA A 448 -2.29 27.01 -2.73
C ALA A 448 -3.31 26.03 -2.13
N LEU A 449 -2.86 25.01 -1.39
CA LEU A 449 -3.75 24.12 -0.66
C LEU A 449 -4.38 24.81 0.56
N ASN A 450 -3.58 25.53 1.34
CA ASN A 450 -4.05 26.21 2.54
C ASN A 450 -5.05 27.33 2.23
N SER A 451 -4.99 27.95 1.05
CA SER A 451 -6.01 28.92 0.62
C SER A 451 -7.39 28.29 0.43
N GLN A 452 -7.47 26.99 0.15
CA GLN A 452 -8.72 26.25 0.04
C GLN A 452 -9.15 25.52 1.31
N LEU A 453 -8.27 25.45 2.32
CA LEU A 453 -8.61 24.86 3.60
C LEU A 453 -9.55 25.80 4.37
N ALA A 454 -10.70 25.29 4.82
CA ALA A 454 -11.65 26.04 5.62
C ALA A 454 -11.02 26.46 6.97
N PRO A 455 -11.38 27.62 7.54
CA PRO A 455 -11.03 27.94 8.92
C PRO A 455 -11.58 26.86 9.86
N GLY A 456 -10.76 26.34 10.77
CA GLY A 456 -11.10 25.18 11.59
C GLY A 456 -10.85 23.82 10.92
N GLY A 457 -10.38 23.81 9.66
CA GLY A 457 -10.06 22.61 8.90
C GLY A 457 -8.70 22.00 9.23
N TYR A 458 -8.48 20.80 8.71
CA TYR A 458 -7.25 20.03 8.90
C TYR A 458 -6.59 19.64 7.58
N ILE A 459 -5.26 19.74 7.52
CA ILE A 459 -4.45 19.25 6.41
C ILE A 459 -3.50 18.14 6.85
N LYS A 460 -3.50 17.01 6.14
CA LYS A 460 -2.54 15.92 6.32
C LYS A 460 -1.43 16.06 5.31
N LEU A 461 -0.19 16.07 5.79
CA LEU A 461 0.99 16.24 4.96
C LEU A 461 1.94 15.04 5.09
N GLY A 462 2.63 14.73 3.98
CA GLY A 462 3.69 13.73 3.91
C GLY A 462 4.95 14.32 3.25
N LEU A 463 6.03 14.47 4.02
CA LEU A 463 7.30 15.07 3.57
C LEU A 463 8.51 14.19 3.95
N TYR A 464 9.57 14.21 3.16
CA TYR A 464 10.76 13.42 3.46
C TYR A 464 11.71 14.11 4.45
N SER A 465 12.26 13.33 5.37
CA SER A 465 13.26 13.79 6.35
C SER A 465 14.65 13.89 5.74
N GLU A 466 15.39 14.96 6.03
CA GLU A 466 16.81 15.07 5.69
C GLU A 466 17.64 13.96 6.37
N ILE A 467 17.39 13.66 7.64
CA ILE A 467 18.18 12.69 8.41
C ILE A 467 17.90 11.26 7.93
N ALA A 468 16.63 10.92 7.69
CA ALA A 468 16.27 9.55 7.31
C ALA A 468 16.61 9.23 5.83
N ARG A 469 16.80 10.25 4.97
CA ARG A 469 17.08 10.07 3.53
C ARG A 469 18.56 9.95 3.16
N GLN A 470 19.48 9.89 4.13
CA GLN A 470 20.93 9.85 3.84
C GLN A 470 21.35 8.68 2.93
N GLN A 471 20.70 7.51 3.05
CA GLN A 471 20.96 6.38 2.14
C GLN A 471 20.51 6.67 0.70
N ILE A 472 19.41 7.40 0.53
CA ILE A 472 18.90 7.79 -0.80
C ILE A 472 19.78 8.88 -1.43
N ILE A 473 20.29 9.80 -0.62
CA ILE A 473 21.31 10.76 -1.06
C ILE A 473 22.55 10.03 -1.57
N ALA A 474 23.04 9.04 -0.82
CA ALA A 474 24.17 8.23 -1.24
C ALA A 474 23.89 7.48 -2.55
N ALA A 475 22.68 6.91 -2.70
CA ALA A 475 22.26 6.24 -3.93
C ALA A 475 22.26 7.20 -5.13
N ARG A 476 21.66 8.39 -4.99
CA ARG A 476 21.63 9.42 -6.04
C ARG A 476 23.02 9.91 -6.44
N ASN A 477 23.91 10.10 -5.47
CA ASN A 477 25.29 10.47 -5.74
C ASN A 477 26.00 9.40 -6.57
N GLN A 478 25.80 8.11 -6.25
CA GLN A 478 26.36 7.02 -7.06
C GLN A 478 25.73 6.91 -8.44
N ILE A 479 24.41 7.11 -8.54
CA ILE A 479 23.69 7.14 -9.81
C ILE A 479 24.32 8.17 -10.75
N ASN A 480 24.58 9.37 -10.24
CA ASN A 480 25.21 10.44 -11.01
C ASN A 480 26.69 10.15 -11.34
N GLN A 481 27.45 9.58 -10.39
CA GLN A 481 28.87 9.25 -10.60
C GLN A 481 29.08 8.16 -11.65
N LEU A 482 28.17 7.17 -11.70
CA LEU A 482 28.24 6.02 -12.60
C LEU A 482 27.37 6.20 -13.86
N ASP A 483 26.74 7.38 -14.02
CA ASP A 483 25.90 7.77 -15.15
C ASP A 483 24.73 6.81 -15.45
N PHE A 484 24.12 6.23 -14.40
CA PHE A 484 22.90 5.45 -14.57
C PHE A 484 21.76 6.34 -15.05
N LYS A 485 21.07 5.91 -16.11
CA LYS A 485 19.92 6.65 -16.67
C LYS A 485 18.64 6.26 -15.94
N SER A 486 17.68 7.19 -15.85
CA SER A 486 16.32 6.92 -15.32
C SER A 486 15.44 6.10 -16.28
N THR A 487 16.03 5.46 -17.28
CA THR A 487 15.34 4.55 -18.19
C THR A 487 15.12 3.18 -17.54
N THR A 488 14.21 2.36 -18.09
CA THR A 488 13.98 1.00 -17.62
C THR A 488 15.26 0.17 -17.51
N ALA A 489 16.12 0.23 -18.54
CA ALA A 489 17.39 -0.49 -18.54
C ALA A 489 18.37 0.02 -17.47
N GLY A 490 18.46 1.35 -17.29
CA GLY A 490 19.35 1.94 -16.28
C GLY A 490 18.93 1.63 -14.85
N ILE A 491 17.63 1.66 -14.56
CA ILE A 491 17.08 1.27 -13.24
C ILE A 491 17.35 -0.21 -12.97
N ARG A 492 17.09 -1.10 -13.96
CA ARG A 492 17.39 -2.54 -13.83
C ARG A 492 18.87 -2.80 -13.53
N ASP A 493 19.78 -2.14 -14.26
CA ASP A 493 21.22 -2.32 -14.08
C ASP A 493 21.68 -1.83 -12.70
N PHE A 494 21.27 -0.62 -12.29
CA PHE A 494 21.56 -0.08 -10.96
C PHE A 494 21.11 -1.05 -9.85
N ARG A 495 19.86 -1.51 -9.90
CA ARG A 495 19.31 -2.43 -8.90
C ARG A 495 20.06 -3.75 -8.87
N ASN A 496 20.33 -4.32 -10.04
CA ASN A 496 21.05 -5.59 -10.13
C ASN A 496 22.44 -5.47 -9.49
N LYS A 497 23.15 -4.36 -9.70
CA LYS A 497 24.44 -4.08 -9.06
C LYS A 497 24.35 -3.91 -7.55
N VAL A 498 23.29 -3.29 -7.04
CA VAL A 498 23.01 -3.23 -5.59
C VAL A 498 22.79 -4.63 -5.02
N LEU A 499 21.92 -5.44 -5.65
CA LEU A 499 21.59 -6.79 -5.21
C LEU A 499 22.82 -7.72 -5.26
N LEU A 500 23.68 -7.59 -6.27
CA LEU A 500 24.93 -8.36 -6.38
C LEU A 500 26.03 -7.90 -5.41
N GLY A 501 25.80 -6.83 -4.64
CA GLY A 501 26.78 -6.27 -3.72
C GLY A 501 27.93 -5.54 -4.42
N GLU A 502 27.78 -5.15 -5.69
CA GLU A 502 28.79 -4.36 -6.41
C GLU A 502 28.84 -2.92 -5.89
N LEU A 503 27.73 -2.42 -5.32
CA LEU A 503 27.60 -1.11 -4.69
C LEU A 503 27.51 -1.24 -3.16
N ASN A 504 28.63 -1.63 -2.52
CA ASN A 504 28.70 -2.01 -1.10
C ASN A 504 28.06 -1.00 -0.12
N ASN A 505 28.20 0.30 -0.38
CA ASN A 505 27.65 1.38 0.44
C ASN A 505 26.14 1.58 0.29
N LEU A 506 25.48 0.83 -0.62
CA LEU A 506 24.04 0.82 -0.83
C LEU A 506 23.39 -0.53 -0.46
N SER A 507 24.09 -1.37 0.30
CA SER A 507 23.59 -2.70 0.70
C SER A 507 22.29 -2.68 1.51
N ASP A 508 21.96 -1.55 2.15
CA ASP A 508 20.70 -1.37 2.87
C ASP A 508 19.54 -0.92 1.98
N LEU A 509 19.79 -0.50 0.73
CA LEU A 509 18.75 0.02 -0.17
C LEU A 509 17.60 -0.98 -0.43
N PRO A 510 17.83 -2.31 -0.51
CA PRO A 510 16.73 -3.28 -0.58
C PRO A 510 15.81 -3.31 0.63
N GLN A 511 16.20 -2.74 1.78
CA GLN A 511 15.37 -2.66 2.98
C GLN A 511 14.25 -1.61 2.86
N PHE A 512 14.27 -0.73 1.84
CA PHE A 512 13.17 0.18 1.52
C PHE A 512 11.92 -0.54 0.99
N GLY A 513 11.93 -1.87 0.93
CA GLY A 513 10.73 -2.65 0.67
C GLY A 513 10.22 -2.41 -0.74
N LEU A 514 8.90 -2.25 -0.89
CA LEU A 514 8.25 -2.09 -2.20
C LEU A 514 8.86 -0.96 -3.04
N ASP A 515 9.36 0.10 -2.41
CA ASP A 515 10.00 1.23 -3.09
C ASP A 515 11.29 0.83 -3.82
N PHE A 516 11.90 -0.28 -3.42
CA PHE A 516 13.00 -0.94 -4.12
C PHE A 516 12.55 -2.26 -4.76
N TYR A 517 11.31 -2.58 -5.09
CA TYR A 517 11.02 -3.82 -5.83
C TYR A 517 10.03 -3.64 -7.00
N SER A 518 9.68 -2.41 -7.35
CA SER A 518 9.02 -2.09 -8.63
C SER A 518 9.83 -1.05 -9.41
N LEU A 519 9.60 -0.96 -10.72
CA LEU A 519 10.30 -0.01 -11.58
C LEU A 519 9.99 1.45 -11.20
N SER A 520 8.71 1.82 -11.11
CA SER A 520 8.32 3.21 -10.83
C SER A 520 8.60 3.61 -9.40
N ALA A 521 8.43 2.69 -8.44
CA ALA A 521 8.77 2.97 -7.05
C ALA A 521 10.29 3.19 -6.89
N CYS A 522 11.12 2.38 -7.57
CA CYS A 522 12.57 2.55 -7.53
C CYS A 522 13.01 3.82 -8.27
N ARG A 523 12.29 4.21 -9.33
CA ARG A 523 12.49 5.48 -10.03
C ARG A 523 12.22 6.65 -9.10
N ASP A 524 11.07 6.66 -8.44
CA ASP A 524 10.68 7.69 -7.46
C ASP A 524 11.67 7.75 -6.28
N LEU A 525 12.08 6.59 -5.77
CA LEU A 525 13.05 6.50 -4.68
C LEU A 525 14.42 7.06 -5.08
N CYS A 526 15.01 6.57 -6.16
CA CYS A 526 16.44 6.74 -6.44
C CYS A 526 16.76 7.67 -7.63
N PHE A 527 15.84 7.83 -8.59
CA PHE A 527 16.06 8.55 -9.85
C PHE A 527 15.17 9.79 -10.01
N HIS A 528 14.41 10.16 -8.98
CA HIS A 528 13.51 11.32 -9.05
C HIS A 528 14.31 12.60 -9.34
N VAL A 529 13.80 13.39 -10.28
CA VAL A 529 14.46 14.61 -10.80
C VAL A 529 14.61 15.69 -9.74
N GLN A 530 13.69 15.73 -8.78
CA GLN A 530 13.59 16.76 -7.76
C GLN A 530 13.07 16.22 -6.43
N GLU A 531 13.81 16.46 -5.35
CA GLU A 531 13.32 16.14 -4.00
C GLU A 531 13.88 17.13 -2.99
N HIS A 532 12.97 17.84 -2.35
CA HIS A 532 13.21 18.58 -1.13
C HIS A 532 13.18 17.62 0.07
N ARG A 533 14.05 17.87 1.02
CA ARG A 533 14.10 17.15 2.29
C ARG A 533 14.05 18.17 3.41
N PHE A 534 13.48 17.77 4.54
CA PHE A 534 13.19 18.69 5.63
C PHE A 534 13.85 18.21 6.91
N THR A 535 14.41 19.14 7.65
CA THR A 535 14.57 19.01 9.10
C THR A 535 13.26 19.40 9.78
N THR A 536 13.06 18.97 11.03
CA THR A 536 11.88 19.41 11.80
C THR A 536 11.85 20.93 12.03
N ALA A 537 13.01 21.61 11.99
CA ALA A 537 13.09 23.06 12.07
C ALA A 537 12.59 23.75 10.79
N GLU A 538 12.92 23.21 9.62
CA GLU A 538 12.36 23.69 8.34
C GLU A 538 10.87 23.39 8.24
N LEU A 539 10.45 22.23 8.74
CA LEU A 539 9.03 21.88 8.86
C LEU A 539 8.27 22.90 9.71
N GLN A 540 8.82 23.29 10.87
CA GLN A 540 8.22 24.33 11.71
C GLN A 540 8.08 25.65 10.96
N LYS A 541 9.16 26.10 10.28
CA LYS A 541 9.12 27.35 9.48
C LYS A 541 8.08 27.29 8.37
N LEU A 542 7.97 26.16 7.68
CA LEU A 542 6.99 25.95 6.62
C LEU A 542 5.56 26.10 7.16
N LEU A 543 5.24 25.45 8.29
CA LEU A 543 3.92 25.54 8.92
C LEU A 543 3.62 26.93 9.49
N ASP A 544 4.60 27.56 10.16
CA ASP A 544 4.48 28.91 10.72
C ASP A 544 4.19 29.94 9.62
N SER A 545 4.83 29.81 8.45
CA SER A 545 4.59 30.70 7.30
C SER A 545 3.15 30.64 6.77
N GLN A 546 2.42 29.59 7.11
CA GLN A 546 1.04 29.33 6.68
C GLN A 546 0.02 29.45 7.81
N GLY A 547 0.47 29.81 9.02
CA GLY A 547 -0.39 29.88 10.21
C GLY A 547 -0.96 28.52 10.63
N LEU A 548 -0.32 27.41 10.25
CA LEU A 548 -0.78 26.05 10.52
C LEU A 548 -0.20 25.53 11.84
N ILE A 549 -1.04 24.89 12.66
CA ILE A 549 -0.63 24.32 13.94
C ILE A 549 -0.37 22.82 13.79
N PHE A 550 0.87 22.40 14.05
CA PHE A 550 1.28 20.99 14.05
C PHE A 550 0.51 20.17 15.11
N CYS A 551 -0.07 19.04 14.70
CA CYS A 551 -0.86 18.17 15.56
C CYS A 551 -0.16 16.83 15.89
N GLY A 552 1.14 16.70 15.60
CA GLY A 552 1.89 15.48 15.89
C GLY A 552 2.07 14.55 14.69
N PHE A 553 3.09 13.68 14.78
CA PHE A 553 3.42 12.69 13.75
C PHE A 553 2.59 11.40 13.86
N LEU A 554 2.45 10.71 12.73
CA LEU A 554 1.67 9.48 12.53
C LEU A 554 2.51 8.32 12.01
N PRO A 555 2.03 7.09 12.29
CA PRO A 555 1.66 6.61 13.60
C PRO A 555 2.95 6.28 14.37
N LEU A 556 3.01 6.62 15.66
CA LEU A 556 4.25 6.43 16.42
C LEU A 556 4.45 5.00 16.94
N GLY A 557 3.41 4.15 16.98
CA GLY A 557 3.53 2.76 17.44
C GLY A 557 4.36 2.62 18.74
N LYS A 558 5.42 1.80 18.70
CA LYS A 558 6.37 1.63 19.81
C LYS A 558 7.21 2.88 20.11
N LEU A 559 7.45 3.76 19.12
CA LEU A 559 8.22 5.00 19.27
C LEU A 559 7.58 5.95 20.28
N ARG A 560 6.25 5.94 20.42
CA ARG A 560 5.53 6.77 21.39
C ARG A 560 6.11 6.65 22.80
N LYS A 561 6.32 5.42 23.27
CA LYS A 561 6.85 5.16 24.62
C LYS A 561 8.30 5.61 24.75
N THR A 562 9.11 5.38 23.72
CA THR A 562 10.53 5.78 23.69
C THR A 562 10.67 7.29 23.71
N TYR A 563 9.92 8.00 22.87
CA TYR A 563 9.91 9.45 22.82
C TYR A 563 9.45 10.06 24.15
N GLN A 564 8.34 9.58 24.71
CA GLN A 564 7.80 10.12 25.97
C GLN A 564 8.75 9.91 27.15
N LYS A 565 9.54 8.81 27.15
CA LYS A 565 10.57 8.58 28.17
C LYS A 565 11.69 9.62 28.09
N GLN A 566 12.03 10.07 26.89
CA GLN A 566 13.08 11.07 26.67
C GLN A 566 12.58 12.49 26.90
N TYR A 567 11.33 12.80 26.54
CA TYR A 567 10.71 14.11 26.67
C TYR A 567 9.40 14.04 27.46
N PRO A 568 9.44 13.77 28.78
CA PRO A 568 8.24 13.62 29.59
C PRO A 568 7.35 14.87 29.64
N GLU A 569 7.96 16.05 29.49
CA GLU A 569 7.26 17.35 29.49
C GLU A 569 6.50 17.63 28.18
N ASP A 570 6.86 16.98 27.06
CA ASP A 570 6.16 17.11 25.78
C ASP A 570 5.07 16.03 25.68
N VAL A 571 4.05 16.17 26.54
CA VAL A 571 2.96 15.19 26.70
C VAL A 571 2.17 14.96 25.42
N ASP A 572 1.91 16.03 24.66
CA ASP A 572 1.22 15.97 23.37
C ASP A 572 2.15 15.57 22.22
N MET A 573 3.47 15.44 22.44
CA MET A 573 4.49 15.14 21.43
C MET A 573 4.45 16.06 20.21
N THR A 574 4.17 17.35 20.43
CA THR A 574 4.01 18.36 19.38
C THR A 574 5.25 19.25 19.20
N SER A 575 6.30 19.06 19.99
CA SER A 575 7.54 19.84 19.84
C SER A 575 8.37 19.32 18.67
N LEU A 576 8.31 19.99 17.51
CA LEU A 576 9.17 19.69 16.37
C LEU A 576 10.66 19.79 16.71
N LYS A 577 11.04 20.67 17.66
CA LYS A 577 12.41 20.75 18.17
C LYS A 577 12.83 19.44 18.87
N ASN A 578 12.00 18.91 19.77
CA ASN A 578 12.31 17.68 20.49
C ASN A 578 12.36 16.48 19.53
N TRP A 579 11.45 16.42 18.55
CA TRP A 579 11.50 15.43 17.47
C TRP A 579 12.78 15.51 16.64
N GLY A 580 13.28 16.71 16.35
CA GLY A 580 14.55 16.88 15.64
C GLY A 580 15.74 16.33 16.43
N GLU A 581 15.79 16.57 17.75
CA GLU A 581 16.83 16.00 18.62
C GLU A 581 16.67 14.49 18.82
N PHE A 582 15.43 13.99 18.86
CA PHE A 582 15.13 12.56 18.90
C PHE A 582 15.63 11.85 17.64
N GLU A 583 15.30 12.39 16.46
CA GLU A 583 15.67 11.79 15.18
C GLU A 583 17.19 11.75 14.97
N LYS A 584 17.94 12.76 15.43
CA LYS A 584 19.41 12.72 15.41
C LYS A 584 19.98 11.50 16.16
N GLN A 585 19.32 11.08 17.23
CA GLN A 585 19.71 9.91 18.03
C GLN A 585 19.13 8.60 17.46
N HIS A 586 18.05 8.71 16.69
CA HIS A 586 17.34 7.60 16.07
C HIS A 586 17.07 7.89 14.58
N PRO A 587 18.09 7.86 13.70
CA PRO A 587 17.97 8.34 12.32
C PRO A 587 16.94 7.61 11.46
N SER A 588 16.54 6.40 11.84
CA SER A 588 15.51 5.60 11.16
C SER A 588 14.07 5.94 11.59
N THR A 589 13.87 6.96 12.42
CA THR A 589 12.53 7.30 12.96
C THR A 589 11.53 7.59 11.85
N PHE A 590 11.98 8.30 10.80
CA PHE A 590 11.13 8.73 9.69
C PHE A 590 11.60 8.19 8.34
N THR A 591 12.10 6.94 8.28
CA THR A 591 12.56 6.28 7.05
C THR A 591 11.50 6.26 5.95
N GLY A 592 10.22 6.14 6.33
CA GLY A 592 9.10 6.38 5.42
C GLY A 592 8.98 7.87 5.08
N MET A 593 8.25 8.61 5.91
CA MET A 593 8.05 10.05 5.76
C MET A 593 7.73 10.69 7.12
N TYR A 594 7.89 12.01 7.22
CA TYR A 594 7.10 12.81 8.14
C TYR A 594 5.64 12.80 7.69
N GLN A 595 4.80 12.00 8.33
CA GLN A 595 3.34 12.07 8.17
C GLN A 595 2.74 12.75 9.39
N PHE A 596 1.95 13.79 9.19
CA PHE A 596 1.34 14.56 10.27
C PHE A 596 0.06 15.26 9.84
N TRP A 597 -0.79 15.56 10.82
CA TRP A 597 -1.89 16.51 10.68
C TRP A 597 -1.43 17.91 11.10
N ALA A 598 -1.93 18.94 10.41
CA ALA A 598 -1.84 20.33 10.82
C ALA A 598 -3.23 20.98 10.78
N TYR A 599 -3.49 21.87 11.73
CA TYR A 599 -4.77 22.53 11.93
C TYR A 599 -4.70 23.99 11.47
N LYS A 600 -5.74 24.48 10.79
CA LYS A 600 -5.90 25.88 10.43
C LYS A 600 -6.81 26.58 11.47
N PRO A 601 -6.29 27.50 12.29
CA PRO A 601 -7.10 28.27 13.23
C PRO A 601 -8.23 29.03 12.53
N SER A 602 -9.33 29.25 13.27
CA SER A 602 -10.48 30.03 12.83
C SER A 602 -10.19 31.51 12.66
#